data_AF-A0A841BVL2-F1
#
_entry.id   AF-A0A841BVL2-F1
#
_cell.length_a   1.000
_cell.length_b   1.000
_cell.length_c   1.000
_cell.angle_alpha   90.00
_cell.angle_beta   90.00
_cell.angle_gamma   90.00
#
_symmetry.space_group_name_H-M   'P 1'
#
loop_
_entity.id
_entity.type
_entity.pdbx_description
1 polymer ?
#
loop_
_entity_poly.entity_id
_entity_poly.type
_entity_poly.pdbx_seq_one_letter_code
_entity_poly.pdbx_strand_id
1 'polypeptide(L)'
;MADNGFTPSTFKSQIITKVGVSALFGLVAFGLSAALDAKTSESVLLGIGASVFVSGVAFLTQFLIEVDQRVGEARTGLRGLETSFTNHIDATQKLIRDEFAKISEATQLFGLVEASALKTDAMTQLVKNATTVEYSTPSLIFDFAQAEVARLSGYLKDLGQGGDVTYEGEDRDWLLGLTKVATQTIDATSLTTVDAGGRGFVDGGLWTSDLGQLYLEAQREAIRRGVEIRRVFIMDRPVQMDLEFTNILDEHVAIGVQVRTLMPNDIMATRRATLFDFIVFDGVLSYQATTASRVAEQGRPIIVTSTLVSNPTRVTERIDRFHDLWANGKPYPPIG
;
A
#
# COMPACT_ATOMS: atom_id res chain seq x y z
N MET A 1 27.91 -14.48 29.13
CA MET A 1 29.19 -14.39 29.86
C MET A 1 28.94 -13.51 31.06
N ALA A 2 28.49 -14.09 32.17
CA ALA A 2 28.09 -13.35 33.36
C ALA A 2 29.22 -13.44 34.38
N ASP A 3 29.73 -12.28 34.77
CA ASP A 3 30.81 -12.09 35.72
C ASP A 3 30.29 -12.42 37.12
N ASN A 4 30.70 -13.59 37.64
CA ASN A 4 30.37 -14.03 38.99
C ASN A 4 31.21 -13.23 39.99
N GLY A 5 30.66 -12.10 40.44
CA GLY A 5 31.23 -11.24 41.48
C GLY A 5 31.27 -11.93 42.85
N PHE A 6 32.16 -12.89 43.02
CA PHE A 6 32.53 -13.48 44.31
C PHE A 6 33.69 -12.65 44.89
N THR A 7 33.37 -11.55 45.58
CA THR A 7 34.41 -10.70 46.17
C THR A 7 35.01 -11.36 47.43
N PRO A 8 36.34 -11.55 47.51
CA PRO A 8 37.00 -12.28 48.60
C PRO A 8 36.99 -11.58 49.97
N SER A 9 36.38 -10.40 50.10
CA SER A 9 36.35 -9.60 51.33
C SER A 9 35.28 -10.04 52.33
N THR A 10 34.10 -10.50 51.86
CA THR A 10 33.00 -10.97 52.71
C THR A 10 33.35 -12.28 53.42
N PHE A 11 34.05 -13.18 52.72
CA PHE A 11 34.51 -14.46 53.29
C PHE A 11 35.53 -14.24 54.43
N LYS A 12 36.43 -13.27 54.29
CA LYS A 12 37.41 -12.91 55.34
C LYS A 12 36.73 -12.33 56.58
N SER A 13 35.78 -11.43 56.42
CA SER A 13 35.04 -10.85 57.56
C SER A 13 34.26 -11.90 58.33
N GLN A 14 33.57 -12.82 57.64
CA GLN A 14 32.79 -13.88 58.30
C GLN A 14 33.66 -14.88 59.06
N ILE A 15 34.82 -15.26 58.52
CA ILE A 15 35.78 -16.13 59.23
C ILE A 15 36.35 -15.40 60.44
N ILE A 16 36.71 -14.12 60.31
CA ILE A 16 37.23 -13.31 61.43
C ILE A 16 36.19 -13.19 62.55
N THR A 17 34.92 -12.96 62.23
CA THR A 17 33.86 -12.90 63.24
C THR A 17 33.62 -14.27 63.89
N LYS A 18 33.60 -15.36 63.11
CA LYS A 18 33.43 -16.73 63.65
C LYS A 18 34.59 -17.16 64.54
N VAL A 19 35.82 -16.79 64.16
CA VAL A 19 37.04 -17.05 64.96
C VAL A 19 37.06 -16.18 66.21
N GLY A 20 36.70 -14.89 66.10
CA GLY A 20 36.65 -13.95 67.22
C GLY A 20 35.63 -14.35 68.29
N VAL A 21 34.42 -14.75 67.86
CA VAL A 21 33.38 -15.23 68.79
C VAL A 21 33.80 -16.54 69.46
N SER A 22 34.34 -17.51 68.70
CA SER A 22 34.85 -18.78 69.26
C SER A 22 36.00 -18.56 70.25
N ALA A 23 36.93 -17.63 69.95
CA ALA A 23 38.04 -17.30 70.82
C ALA A 23 37.59 -16.61 72.12
N LEU A 24 36.60 -15.71 72.04
CA LEU A 24 36.00 -15.06 73.20
C LEU A 24 35.34 -16.09 74.13
N PHE A 25 34.59 -17.04 73.56
CA PHE A 25 33.97 -18.12 74.34
C PHE A 25 34.99 -19.07 74.96
N GLY A 26 36.08 -19.40 74.24
CA GLY A 26 37.19 -20.17 74.80
C GLY A 26 37.86 -19.47 75.99
N LEU A 27 38.05 -18.15 75.91
CA LEU A 27 38.62 -17.35 77.00
C LEU A 27 37.69 -17.29 78.21
N VAL A 28 36.37 -17.11 78.00
CA VAL A 28 35.38 -17.10 79.08
C VAL A 28 35.29 -18.47 79.76
N ALA A 29 35.25 -19.56 78.97
CA ALA A 29 35.22 -20.92 79.51
C ALA A 29 36.51 -21.27 80.27
N PHE A 30 37.68 -20.88 79.76
CA PHE A 30 38.96 -21.07 80.44
C PHE A 30 39.04 -20.27 81.74
N GLY A 31 38.59 -19.01 81.73
CA GLY A 31 38.53 -18.16 82.93
C GLY A 31 37.60 -18.72 84.00
N LEU A 32 36.43 -19.22 83.61
CA LEU A 32 35.50 -19.92 84.52
C LEU A 32 36.11 -21.22 85.06
N SER A 33 36.77 -22.01 84.20
CA SER A 33 37.41 -23.26 84.61
C SER A 33 38.59 -23.04 85.57
N ALA A 34 39.39 -21.98 85.35
CA ALA A 34 40.51 -21.62 86.22
C ALA A 34 40.04 -21.01 87.55
N ALA A 35 38.91 -20.30 87.55
CA ALA A 35 38.30 -19.77 88.77
C ALA A 35 37.63 -20.86 89.63
N LEU A 36 37.34 -22.03 89.07
CA LEU A 36 36.64 -23.15 89.73
C LEU A 36 37.59 -24.25 90.27
N ASP A 37 38.90 -23.97 90.35
CA ASP A 37 39.86 -24.91 90.97
C ASP A 37 39.70 -24.96 92.50
N ALA A 38 38.95 -25.96 93.01
CA ALA A 38 39.25 -26.67 94.26
C ALA A 38 38.31 -27.88 94.53
N LYS A 39 38.84 -29.09 94.31
CA LYS A 39 38.70 -30.30 95.16
C LYS A 39 37.33 -30.90 95.56
N THR A 40 36.20 -30.53 94.95
CA THR A 40 34.89 -31.11 95.36
C THR A 40 34.08 -31.61 94.16
N SER A 41 33.40 -32.76 94.28
CA SER A 41 32.61 -33.40 93.21
C SER A 41 31.47 -32.54 92.62
N GLU A 42 31.17 -31.40 93.26
CA GLU A 42 30.19 -30.39 92.84
C GLU A 42 30.67 -29.51 91.67
N SER A 43 32.00 -29.36 91.47
CA SER A 43 32.56 -28.48 90.43
C SER A 43 32.46 -29.04 89.00
N VAL A 44 32.32 -30.36 88.86
CA VAL A 44 32.17 -31.03 87.54
C VAL A 44 30.81 -30.71 86.91
N LEU A 45 29.74 -30.67 87.71
CA LEU A 45 28.39 -30.32 87.24
C LEU A 45 28.32 -28.86 86.73
N LEU A 46 29.01 -27.94 87.40
CA LEU A 46 29.14 -26.55 86.96
C LEU A 46 29.95 -26.41 85.67
N GLY A 47 31.01 -27.19 85.49
CA GLY A 47 31.77 -27.22 84.23
C GLY A 47 30.94 -27.72 83.04
N ILE A 48 30.14 -28.78 83.25
CA ILE A 48 29.20 -29.29 82.23
C ILE A 48 28.13 -28.23 81.94
N GLY A 49 27.53 -27.62 82.96
CA GLY A 49 26.55 -26.54 82.78
C GLY A 49 27.10 -25.33 82.01
N ALA A 50 28.32 -24.90 82.32
CA ALA A 50 28.98 -23.79 81.65
C ALA A 50 29.30 -24.10 80.18
N SER A 51 29.78 -25.31 79.87
CA SER A 51 30.08 -25.72 78.49
C SER A 51 28.83 -25.88 77.62
N VAL A 52 27.74 -26.42 78.21
CA VAL A 52 26.43 -26.51 77.54
C VAL A 52 25.88 -25.11 77.27
N PHE A 53 25.98 -24.20 78.24
CA PHE A 53 25.57 -22.81 78.08
C PHE A 53 26.37 -22.10 76.99
N VAL A 54 27.70 -22.19 77.03
CA VAL A 54 28.59 -21.59 76.02
C VAL A 54 28.31 -22.16 74.63
N SER A 55 28.13 -23.47 74.51
CA SER A 55 27.79 -24.11 73.24
C SER A 55 26.42 -23.67 72.73
N GLY A 56 25.44 -23.50 73.62
CA GLY A 56 24.10 -23.01 73.28
C GLY A 56 24.12 -21.58 72.75
N VAL A 57 24.88 -20.68 73.39
CA VAL A 57 25.00 -19.28 72.94
C VAL A 57 25.80 -19.19 71.63
N ALA A 58 26.87 -19.98 71.47
CA ALA A 58 27.63 -20.04 70.22
C ALA A 58 26.75 -20.53 69.06
N PHE A 59 25.95 -21.58 69.28
CA PHE A 59 24.99 -22.08 68.30
C PHE A 59 23.94 -21.02 67.94
N LEU A 60 23.36 -20.34 68.94
CA LEU A 60 22.39 -19.28 68.72
C LEU A 60 22.98 -18.12 67.90
N THR A 61 24.22 -17.74 68.19
CA THR A 61 24.90 -16.66 67.47
C THR A 61 25.18 -17.06 66.02
N GLN A 62 25.63 -18.29 65.79
CA GLN A 62 25.83 -18.82 64.43
C GLN A 62 24.50 -18.88 63.66
N PHE A 63 23.43 -19.33 64.31
CA PHE A 63 22.11 -19.37 63.72
C PHE A 63 21.60 -17.98 63.32
N LEU A 64 21.74 -16.98 64.20
CA LEU A 64 21.32 -15.61 63.90
C LEU A 64 22.07 -15.01 62.70
N ILE A 65 23.38 -15.27 62.58
CA ILE A 65 24.18 -14.81 61.44
C ILE A 65 23.74 -15.50 60.13
N GLU A 66 23.45 -16.80 60.17
CA GLU A 66 23.00 -17.55 58.99
C GLU A 66 21.61 -17.08 58.53
N VAL A 67 20.70 -16.80 59.46
CA VAL A 67 19.37 -16.27 59.16
C VAL A 67 19.47 -14.89 58.51
N ASP A 68 20.31 -13.99 59.04
CA ASP A 68 20.47 -12.64 58.49
C ASP A 68 21.00 -12.67 57.04
N GLN A 69 21.93 -13.58 56.75
CA GLN A 69 22.46 -13.79 55.38
C GLN A 69 21.37 -14.29 54.43
N ARG A 70 20.60 -15.31 54.82
CA ARG A 70 19.51 -15.84 54.00
C ARG A 70 18.41 -14.81 53.73
N VAL A 71 18.10 -13.96 54.72
CA VAL A 71 17.13 -12.86 54.55
C VAL A 71 17.67 -11.78 53.60
N GLY A 72 18.97 -11.50 53.66
CA GLY A 72 19.65 -10.59 52.73
C GLY A 72 19.56 -11.06 51.28
N GLU A 73 19.89 -12.33 51.02
CA GLU A 73 19.82 -12.96 49.69
C GLU A 73 18.39 -13.01 49.14
N ALA A 74 17.40 -13.31 50.00
CA ALA A 74 16.00 -13.30 49.61
C ALA A 74 15.52 -11.90 49.20
N ARG A 75 15.96 -10.85 49.92
CA ARG A 75 15.61 -9.45 49.59
C ARG A 75 16.23 -8.99 48.28
N THR A 76 17.49 -9.32 48.00
CA THR A 76 18.11 -9.01 46.70
C THR A 76 17.47 -9.78 45.57
N GLY A 77 17.12 -11.05 45.79
CA GLY A 77 16.36 -11.86 44.83
C GLY A 77 15.01 -11.24 44.48
N LEU A 78 14.23 -10.80 45.49
CA LEU A 78 12.93 -10.16 45.27
C LEU A 78 13.05 -8.85 44.47
N ARG A 79 14.04 -8.00 44.78
CA ARG A 79 14.28 -6.75 44.04
C ARG A 79 14.68 -7.00 42.58
N GLY A 80 15.48 -8.02 42.34
CA GLY A 80 15.84 -8.45 40.98
C GLY A 80 14.63 -8.93 40.20
N LEU A 81 13.73 -9.69 40.84
CA LEU A 81 12.48 -10.16 40.25
C LEU A 81 11.55 -9.00 39.90
N GLU A 82 11.36 -8.05 40.82
CA GLU A 82 10.52 -6.87 40.62
C GLU A 82 11.00 -6.02 39.43
N THR A 83 12.32 -5.80 39.33
CA THR A 83 12.92 -5.07 38.22
C THR A 83 12.73 -5.81 36.89
N SER A 84 12.92 -7.14 36.89
CA SER A 84 12.72 -7.98 35.70
C SER A 84 11.27 -7.96 35.23
N PHE A 85 10.31 -8.03 36.17
CA PHE A 85 8.88 -7.97 35.87
C PHE A 85 8.47 -6.64 35.24
N THR A 86 8.92 -5.52 35.81
CA THR A 86 8.62 -4.18 35.27
C THR A 86 9.18 -4.01 33.86
N ASN A 87 10.43 -4.43 33.64
CA ASN A 87 11.04 -4.39 32.31
C ASN A 87 10.30 -5.26 31.30
N HIS A 88 9.80 -6.43 31.72
CA HIS A 88 9.03 -7.32 30.85
C HIS A 88 7.67 -6.73 30.51
N ILE A 89 6.96 -6.16 31.50
CA ILE A 89 5.68 -5.49 31.30
C ILE A 89 5.83 -4.32 30.31
N ASP A 90 6.87 -3.48 30.47
CA ASP A 90 7.12 -2.36 29.57
C ASP A 90 7.43 -2.83 28.14
N ALA A 91 8.25 -3.87 28.00
CA ALA A 91 8.56 -4.46 26.70
C ALA A 91 7.30 -5.04 26.02
N THR A 92 6.48 -5.78 26.76
CA THR A 92 5.21 -6.32 26.26
C THR A 92 4.24 -5.21 25.89
N GLN A 93 4.11 -4.17 26.72
CA GLN A 93 3.22 -3.05 26.45
C GLN A 93 3.66 -2.24 25.22
N LYS A 94 4.97 -2.13 24.99
CA LYS A 94 5.51 -1.50 23.77
C LYS A 94 5.20 -2.32 22.52
N LEU A 95 5.43 -3.63 22.54
CA LEU A 95 5.07 -4.53 21.42
C LEU A 95 3.57 -4.49 21.11
N ILE A 96 2.73 -4.50 22.15
CA ILE A 96 1.28 -4.38 22.00
C ILE A 96 0.92 -3.04 21.35
N ARG A 97 1.45 -1.91 21.84
CA ARG A 97 1.17 -0.59 21.25
C ARG A 97 1.60 -0.50 19.79
N ASP A 98 2.77 -1.01 19.46
CA ASP A 98 3.30 -0.96 18.09
C ASP A 98 2.45 -1.81 17.12
N GLU A 99 2.02 -3.00 17.54
CA GLU A 99 1.13 -3.84 16.72
C GLU A 99 -0.29 -3.25 16.62
N PHE A 100 -0.85 -2.72 17.71
CA PHE A 100 -2.15 -2.04 17.67
C PHE A 100 -2.13 -0.78 16.79
N ALA A 101 -1.03 -0.04 16.74
CA ALA A 101 -0.89 1.11 15.86
C ALA A 101 -0.94 0.71 14.37
N LYS A 102 -0.24 -0.36 13.99
CA LYS A 102 -0.30 -0.91 12.61
C LYS A 102 -1.69 -1.44 12.26
N ILE A 103 -2.34 -2.15 13.18
CA ILE A 103 -3.72 -2.64 12.99
C ILE A 103 -4.67 -1.44 12.83
N SER A 104 -4.54 -0.41 13.67
CA SER A 104 -5.37 0.80 13.59
C SER A 104 -5.21 1.53 12.26
N GLU A 105 -4.00 1.64 11.73
CA GLU A 105 -3.73 2.27 10.43
C GLU A 105 -4.34 1.44 9.28
N ALA A 106 -4.13 0.12 9.28
CA ALA A 106 -4.74 -0.76 8.29
C ALA A 106 -6.28 -0.70 8.35
N THR A 107 -6.87 -0.72 9.55
CA THR A 107 -8.33 -0.57 9.75
C THR A 107 -8.83 0.80 9.31
N GLN A 108 -8.07 1.89 9.52
CA GLN A 108 -8.43 3.22 9.01
C GLN A 108 -8.38 3.27 7.48
N LEU A 109 -7.35 2.68 6.86
CA LEU A 109 -7.24 2.62 5.39
C LEU A 109 -8.37 1.77 4.80
N PHE A 110 -8.70 0.62 5.40
CA PHE A 110 -9.87 -0.18 5.01
C PHE A 110 -11.19 0.57 5.23
N GLY A 111 -11.32 1.32 6.33
CA GLY A 111 -12.48 2.17 6.59
C GLY A 111 -12.63 3.30 5.55
N LEU A 112 -11.52 3.88 5.09
CA LEU A 112 -11.53 4.86 3.99
C LEU A 112 -11.89 4.20 2.65
N VAL A 113 -11.49 2.95 2.41
CA VAL A 113 -11.89 2.17 1.23
C VAL A 113 -13.38 1.81 1.27
N GLU A 114 -13.91 1.38 2.42
CA GLU A 114 -15.35 1.14 2.65
C GLU A 114 -16.19 2.42 2.50
N ALA A 115 -15.64 3.56 2.90
CA ALA A 115 -16.27 4.87 2.73
C ALA A 115 -16.11 5.45 1.32
N SER A 116 -15.24 4.87 0.48
CA SER A 116 -15.04 5.34 -0.90
C SER A 116 -16.16 4.83 -1.81
N ALA A 117 -16.50 5.59 -2.86
CA ALA A 117 -17.46 5.16 -3.87
C ALA A 117 -16.93 4.04 -4.80
N LEU A 118 -15.64 3.67 -4.68
CA LEU A 118 -15.07 2.53 -5.39
C LEU A 118 -15.53 1.24 -4.71
N LYS A 119 -16.01 0.27 -5.49
CA LYS A 119 -16.51 -1.02 -4.96
C LYS A 119 -15.45 -1.68 -4.06
N THR A 120 -15.76 -1.80 -2.77
CA THR A 120 -14.90 -2.40 -1.72
C THR A 120 -14.36 -3.79 -2.13
N ASP A 121 -15.14 -4.55 -2.90
CA ASP A 121 -14.74 -5.86 -3.43
C ASP A 121 -13.54 -5.78 -4.37
N ALA A 122 -13.49 -4.79 -5.27
CA ALA A 122 -12.39 -4.64 -6.23
C ALA A 122 -11.07 -4.27 -5.54
N MET A 123 -11.14 -3.41 -4.52
CA MET A 123 -9.97 -3.05 -3.71
C MET A 123 -9.49 -4.22 -2.85
N THR A 124 -10.43 -5.00 -2.30
CA THR A 124 -10.09 -6.23 -1.56
C THR A 124 -9.39 -7.24 -2.46
N GLN A 125 -9.86 -7.43 -3.70
CA GLN A 125 -9.21 -8.30 -4.68
C GLN A 125 -7.82 -7.76 -5.08
N LEU A 126 -7.65 -6.45 -5.25
CA LEU A 126 -6.34 -5.85 -5.55
C LEU A 126 -5.34 -6.14 -4.43
N VAL A 127 -5.70 -5.89 -3.17
CA VAL A 127 -4.84 -6.18 -2.01
C VAL A 127 -4.52 -7.66 -1.94
N LYS A 128 -5.53 -8.53 -2.08
CA LYS A 128 -5.35 -9.99 -2.06
C LYS A 128 -4.41 -10.48 -3.17
N ASN A 129 -4.57 -9.99 -4.39
CA ASN A 129 -3.72 -10.37 -5.52
C ASN A 129 -2.30 -9.83 -5.35
N ALA A 130 -2.14 -8.61 -4.83
CA ALA A 130 -0.83 -8.05 -4.52
C ALA A 130 -0.09 -8.88 -3.45
N THR A 131 -0.80 -9.42 -2.45
CA THR A 131 -0.19 -10.31 -1.44
C THR A 131 0.21 -11.70 -1.97
N THR A 132 -0.26 -12.08 -3.15
CA THR A 132 0.09 -13.37 -3.79
C THR A 132 1.44 -13.30 -4.51
N VAL A 133 2.00 -12.10 -4.70
CA VAL A 133 3.35 -11.92 -5.26
C VAL A 133 4.37 -12.29 -4.18
N GLU A 134 4.76 -13.55 -4.15
CA GLU A 134 5.70 -14.08 -3.15
C GLU A 134 7.12 -13.52 -3.33
N TYR A 135 7.89 -13.45 -2.24
CA TYR A 135 9.33 -13.15 -2.28
C TYR A 135 10.17 -14.17 -3.07
N SER A 136 9.61 -15.34 -3.38
CA SER A 136 10.20 -16.37 -4.25
C SER A 136 10.13 -16.01 -5.73
N THR A 137 9.37 -14.96 -6.08
CA THR A 137 9.20 -14.46 -7.44
C THR A 137 10.49 -13.80 -7.94
N PRO A 138 10.89 -13.99 -9.21
CA PRO A 138 12.00 -13.26 -9.82
C PRO A 138 11.91 -11.76 -9.54
N SER A 139 13.03 -11.14 -9.14
CA SER A 139 13.05 -9.74 -8.68
C SER A 139 12.44 -8.76 -9.69
N LEU A 140 12.66 -8.98 -10.99
CA LEU A 140 12.06 -8.16 -12.05
C LEU A 140 10.53 -8.16 -12.02
N ILE A 141 9.90 -9.31 -11.75
CA ILE A 141 8.43 -9.43 -11.70
C ILE A 141 7.90 -8.73 -10.44
N PHE A 142 8.60 -8.85 -9.31
CA PHE A 142 8.25 -8.13 -8.09
C PHE A 142 8.37 -6.60 -8.28
N ASP A 143 9.49 -6.14 -8.84
CA ASP A 143 9.75 -4.73 -9.12
C ASP A 143 8.72 -4.16 -10.10
N PHE A 144 8.36 -4.92 -11.14
CA PHE A 144 7.31 -4.55 -12.09
C PHE A 144 5.93 -4.45 -11.44
N ALA A 145 5.55 -5.43 -10.60
CA ALA A 145 4.29 -5.39 -9.87
C ALA A 145 4.23 -4.17 -8.93
N GLN A 146 5.33 -3.84 -8.24
CA GLN A 146 5.41 -2.67 -7.38
C GLN A 146 5.30 -1.36 -8.16
N ALA A 147 6.00 -1.25 -9.31
CA ALA A 147 5.89 -0.10 -10.20
C ALA A 147 4.45 0.09 -10.70
N GLU A 148 3.75 -1.00 -11.02
CA GLU A 148 2.37 -0.96 -11.51
C GLU A 148 1.37 -0.55 -10.42
N VAL A 149 1.53 -1.03 -9.19
CA VAL A 149 0.73 -0.57 -8.03
C VAL A 149 0.94 0.92 -7.78
N ALA A 150 2.19 1.39 -7.85
CA ALA A 150 2.51 2.81 -7.69
C ALA A 150 1.89 3.66 -8.82
N ARG A 151 1.93 3.17 -10.06
CA ARG A 151 1.32 3.82 -11.23
C ARG A 151 -0.20 3.94 -11.06
N LEU A 152 -0.88 2.85 -10.70
CA LEU A 152 -2.33 2.85 -10.46
C LEU A 152 -2.73 3.78 -9.32
N SER A 153 -1.96 3.80 -8.23
CA SER A 153 -2.19 4.72 -7.11
C SER A 153 -2.07 6.19 -7.54
N GLY A 154 -1.04 6.52 -8.33
CA GLY A 154 -0.88 7.84 -8.94
C GLY A 154 -2.08 8.23 -9.80
N TYR A 155 -2.55 7.33 -10.67
CA TYR A 155 -3.71 7.58 -11.51
C TYR A 155 -5.00 7.80 -10.75
N LEU A 156 -5.27 6.99 -9.70
CA LEU A 156 -6.45 7.17 -8.86
C LEU A 156 -6.43 8.53 -8.15
N LYS A 157 -5.24 8.97 -7.71
CA LYS A 157 -5.06 10.29 -7.12
C LYS A 157 -5.38 11.39 -8.13
N ASP A 158 -4.82 11.33 -9.33
CA ASP A 158 -5.01 12.36 -10.36
C ASP A 158 -6.49 12.43 -10.80
N LEU A 159 -7.14 11.28 -11.03
CA LEU A 159 -8.57 11.21 -11.32
C LEU A 159 -9.43 11.77 -10.18
N GLY A 160 -9.13 11.41 -8.93
CA GLY A 160 -9.85 11.91 -7.76
C GLY A 160 -9.70 13.41 -7.52
N GLN A 161 -8.64 14.03 -8.06
CA GLN A 161 -8.38 15.47 -7.97
C GLN A 161 -8.86 16.26 -9.20
N GLY A 162 -9.48 15.60 -10.19
CA GLY A 162 -9.89 16.23 -11.44
C GLY A 162 -8.71 16.63 -12.33
N GLY A 163 -7.58 15.95 -12.16
CA GLY A 163 -6.36 16.09 -12.96
C GLY A 163 -6.41 15.27 -14.24
N ASP A 164 -5.66 15.72 -15.24
CA ASP A 164 -5.53 14.98 -16.48
C ASP A 164 -4.44 13.92 -16.37
N VAL A 165 -4.73 12.73 -16.88
CA VAL A 165 -3.79 11.60 -16.86
C VAL A 165 -3.31 11.36 -18.29
N THR A 166 -2.00 11.43 -18.49
CA THR A 166 -1.37 11.13 -19.79
C THR A 166 -0.59 9.84 -19.73
N TYR A 167 -0.81 8.98 -20.71
CA TYR A 167 -0.09 7.75 -20.95
C TYR A 167 0.70 7.85 -22.25
N GLU A 168 1.98 7.48 -22.20
CA GLU A 168 2.85 7.40 -23.38
C GLU A 168 2.50 6.13 -24.17
N GLY A 169 1.84 6.29 -25.31
CA GLY A 169 1.32 5.22 -26.16
C GLY A 169 -0.21 5.18 -26.27
N GLU A 170 -0.71 4.10 -26.87
CA GLU A 170 -2.15 3.78 -26.95
C GLU A 170 -2.58 3.04 -25.67
N ASP A 171 -3.49 3.62 -24.90
CA ASP A 171 -4.13 2.90 -23.79
C ASP A 171 -5.47 2.30 -24.24
N ARG A 172 -5.43 1.00 -24.54
CA ARG A 172 -6.57 0.19 -25.01
C ARG A 172 -7.58 -0.08 -23.91
N ASP A 173 -7.10 -0.21 -22.68
CA ASP A 173 -7.92 -0.58 -21.54
C ASP A 173 -8.77 0.60 -21.09
N TRP A 174 -8.27 1.83 -21.21
CA TRP A 174 -9.07 3.04 -20.99
C TRP A 174 -10.21 3.16 -21.99
N LEU A 175 -9.94 3.02 -23.28
CA LEU A 175 -10.97 3.13 -24.32
C LEU A 175 -12.09 2.10 -24.11
N LEU A 176 -11.72 0.82 -23.92
CA LEU A 176 -12.68 -0.26 -23.74
C LEU A 176 -13.38 -0.19 -22.37
N GLY A 177 -12.64 0.12 -21.31
CA GLY A 177 -13.15 0.24 -19.95
C GLY A 177 -14.18 1.35 -19.83
N LEU A 178 -13.88 2.55 -20.35
CA LEU A 178 -14.79 3.70 -20.32
C LEU A 178 -16.09 3.42 -21.10
N THR A 179 -16.00 2.78 -22.26
CA THR A 179 -17.17 2.37 -23.05
C THR A 179 -18.06 1.37 -22.30
N LYS A 180 -17.47 0.48 -21.51
CA LYS A 180 -18.22 -0.50 -20.71
C LYS A 180 -18.93 0.13 -19.51
N VAL A 181 -18.40 1.22 -18.95
CA VAL A 181 -18.96 1.86 -17.74
C VAL A 181 -19.80 3.10 -18.04
N ALA A 182 -19.74 3.66 -19.24
CA ALA A 182 -20.60 4.76 -19.66
C ALA A 182 -22.08 4.39 -19.53
N THR A 183 -22.88 5.37 -19.11
CA THR A 183 -24.28 5.18 -18.68
C THR A 183 -25.28 6.05 -19.42
N GLN A 184 -24.86 7.18 -19.98
CA GLN A 184 -25.73 8.17 -20.62
C GLN A 184 -25.33 8.40 -22.07
N THR A 185 -24.11 8.88 -22.32
CA THR A 185 -23.69 9.33 -23.65
C THR A 185 -22.24 9.00 -23.97
N ILE A 186 -21.97 8.74 -25.25
CA ILE A 186 -20.62 8.64 -25.82
C ILE A 186 -20.57 9.49 -27.09
N ASP A 187 -19.83 10.59 -27.02
CA ASP A 187 -19.69 11.56 -28.10
C ASP A 187 -18.28 11.53 -28.66
N ALA A 188 -18.11 11.07 -29.90
CA ALA A 188 -16.80 10.77 -30.47
C ALA A 188 -16.51 11.51 -31.77
N THR A 189 -15.26 11.95 -31.94
CA THR A 189 -14.71 12.41 -33.23
C THR A 189 -13.76 11.37 -33.82
N SER A 190 -13.66 11.32 -35.15
CA SER A 190 -12.71 10.45 -35.86
C SER A 190 -12.21 11.12 -37.13
N LEU A 191 -10.93 11.44 -37.18
CA LEU A 191 -10.25 12.07 -38.30
C LEU A 191 -9.84 11.03 -39.34
N THR A 192 -10.08 11.36 -40.61
CA THR A 192 -9.78 10.44 -41.70
C THR A 192 -8.30 10.29 -41.96
N THR A 193 -7.56 11.38 -42.07
CA THR A 193 -6.11 11.35 -42.14
C THR A 193 -5.55 12.37 -41.15
N VAL A 194 -4.37 12.12 -40.59
CA VAL A 194 -3.59 13.17 -39.95
C VAL A 194 -2.31 13.28 -40.75
N ASP A 195 -2.07 14.47 -41.27
CA ASP A 195 -1.11 14.76 -42.33
C ASP A 195 0.33 14.26 -42.04
N ALA A 196 0.98 13.86 -43.15
CA ALA A 196 2.37 13.45 -43.29
C ALA A 196 2.75 12.05 -42.73
N GLY A 197 2.05 11.02 -43.19
CA GLY A 197 2.64 9.66 -43.22
C GLY A 197 1.91 8.55 -42.47
N GLY A 198 0.67 8.75 -42.01
CA GLY A 198 -0.19 7.59 -41.78
C GLY A 198 -1.41 7.80 -40.90
N ARG A 199 -2.45 7.05 -41.29
CA ARG A 199 -3.62 6.55 -40.54
C ARG A 199 -4.08 7.34 -39.32
N GLY A 200 -5.12 8.15 -39.51
CA GLY A 200 -6.03 8.55 -38.42
C GLY A 200 -6.90 7.36 -37.99
N PHE A 201 -7.89 7.62 -37.11
CA PHE A 201 -8.86 6.59 -36.67
C PHE A 201 -9.51 5.84 -37.84
N VAL A 202 -9.62 6.47 -39.01
CA VAL A 202 -10.44 5.97 -40.13
C VAL A 202 -9.64 5.38 -41.30
N ASP A 203 -8.35 5.71 -41.49
CA ASP A 203 -7.57 5.26 -42.66
C ASP A 203 -7.06 3.80 -42.54
N GLY A 204 -7.97 2.86 -42.28
CA GLY A 204 -7.72 1.42 -42.33
C GLY A 204 -6.79 0.88 -41.22
N GLY A 205 -6.66 1.59 -40.10
CA GLY A 205 -5.79 1.21 -38.97
C GLY A 205 -6.53 0.65 -37.76
N LEU A 206 -7.44 1.44 -37.19
CA LEU A 206 -8.17 1.05 -35.97
C LEU A 206 -9.34 0.11 -36.27
N TRP A 207 -10.25 0.50 -37.16
CA TRP A 207 -11.51 -0.23 -37.37
C TRP A 207 -11.31 -1.65 -37.95
N THR A 208 -10.24 -1.84 -38.71
CA THR A 208 -9.82 -3.15 -39.23
C THR A 208 -8.95 -3.94 -38.25
N SER A 209 -8.60 -3.36 -37.09
CA SER A 209 -7.82 -4.04 -36.04
C SER A 209 -8.70 -4.73 -35.01
N ASP A 210 -8.11 -5.69 -34.28
CA ASP A 210 -8.75 -6.35 -33.14
C ASP A 210 -9.29 -5.34 -32.11
N LEU A 211 -8.57 -4.24 -31.87
CA LEU A 211 -9.02 -3.20 -30.94
C LEU A 211 -10.28 -2.49 -31.43
N GLY A 212 -10.34 -2.15 -32.73
CA GLY A 212 -11.52 -1.53 -33.32
C GLY A 212 -12.74 -2.43 -33.25
N GLN A 213 -12.56 -3.73 -33.51
CA GLN A 213 -13.64 -4.72 -33.40
C GLN A 213 -14.11 -4.90 -31.95
N LEU A 214 -13.20 -4.97 -30.98
CA LEU A 214 -13.54 -5.01 -29.56
C LEU A 214 -14.25 -3.73 -29.10
N TYR A 215 -13.86 -2.57 -29.66
CA TYR A 215 -14.51 -1.31 -29.35
C TYR A 215 -15.92 -1.23 -29.93
N LEU A 216 -16.14 -1.67 -31.18
CA LEU A 216 -17.47 -1.77 -31.77
C LEU A 216 -18.39 -2.69 -30.97
N GLU A 217 -17.90 -3.84 -30.49
CA GLU A 217 -18.68 -4.72 -29.62
C GLU A 217 -19.01 -4.04 -28.28
N ALA A 218 -18.05 -3.33 -27.68
CA ALA A 218 -18.29 -2.58 -26.45
C ALA A 218 -19.35 -1.47 -26.64
N GLN A 219 -19.33 -0.78 -27.79
CA GLN A 219 -20.36 0.20 -28.17
C GLN A 219 -21.72 -0.45 -28.37
N ARG A 220 -21.78 -1.60 -29.06
CA ARG A 220 -23.01 -2.38 -29.26
C ARG A 220 -23.64 -2.78 -27.91
N GLU A 221 -22.82 -3.22 -26.96
CA GLU A 221 -23.28 -3.52 -25.60
C GLU A 221 -23.72 -2.25 -24.85
N ALA A 222 -23.02 -1.12 -25.00
CA ALA A 222 -23.46 0.15 -24.41
C ALA A 222 -24.82 0.63 -24.95
N ILE A 223 -25.05 0.53 -26.26
CA ILE A 223 -26.33 0.84 -26.89
C ILE A 223 -27.43 -0.10 -26.36
N ARG A 224 -27.14 -1.39 -26.17
CA ARG A 224 -28.09 -2.33 -25.54
C ARG A 224 -28.45 -1.93 -24.09
N ARG A 225 -27.55 -1.28 -23.36
CA ARG A 225 -27.82 -0.71 -22.03
C ARG A 225 -28.59 0.63 -22.08
N GLY A 226 -28.81 1.20 -23.26
CA GLY A 226 -29.51 2.47 -23.45
C GLY A 226 -28.60 3.70 -23.54
N VAL A 227 -27.29 3.51 -23.70
CA VAL A 227 -26.34 4.63 -23.89
C VAL A 227 -26.50 5.22 -25.29
N GLU A 228 -26.63 6.54 -25.40
CA GLU A 228 -26.66 7.24 -26.69
C GLU A 228 -25.23 7.41 -27.23
N ILE A 229 -24.96 6.92 -28.44
CA ILE A 229 -23.65 7.06 -29.06
C ILE A 229 -23.74 7.91 -30.33
N ARG A 230 -22.97 8.98 -30.38
CA ARG A 230 -22.89 9.93 -31.50
C ARG A 230 -21.44 10.02 -31.99
N ARG A 231 -21.23 9.86 -33.30
CA ARG A 231 -19.89 9.94 -33.91
C ARG A 231 -19.84 10.89 -35.09
N VAL A 232 -18.89 11.81 -35.08
CA VAL A 232 -18.55 12.67 -36.22
C VAL A 232 -17.28 12.16 -36.88
N PHE A 233 -17.39 11.68 -38.10
CA PHE A 233 -16.25 11.39 -38.96
C PHE A 233 -15.84 12.66 -39.70
N ILE A 234 -14.62 13.13 -39.44
CA ILE A 234 -14.09 14.39 -39.93
C ILE A 234 -13.13 14.09 -41.06
N MET A 235 -13.51 14.49 -42.27
CA MET A 235 -12.70 14.37 -43.45
C MET A 235 -11.75 15.56 -43.54
N ASP A 236 -10.45 15.31 -43.49
CA ASP A 236 -9.40 16.33 -43.52
C ASP A 236 -8.89 16.59 -44.95
N ARG A 237 -9.04 15.61 -45.84
CA ARG A 237 -8.80 15.72 -47.28
C ARG A 237 -10.10 15.49 -48.05
N PRO A 238 -10.22 16.05 -49.26
CA PRO A 238 -11.30 15.69 -50.19
C PRO A 238 -11.04 14.28 -50.73
N VAL A 239 -11.13 13.28 -49.84
CA VAL A 239 -11.11 11.87 -50.22
C VAL A 239 -12.48 11.57 -50.80
N GLN A 240 -12.53 10.95 -51.97
CA GLN A 240 -13.79 10.34 -52.42
C GLN A 240 -14.21 9.33 -51.34
N MET A 241 -15.46 9.37 -50.88
CA MET A 241 -15.98 8.30 -50.03
C MET A 241 -15.77 6.98 -50.77
N ASP A 242 -14.74 6.25 -50.39
CA ASP A 242 -14.43 4.96 -50.98
C ASP A 242 -15.24 3.88 -50.28
N LEU A 243 -15.18 2.67 -50.84
CA LEU A 243 -15.96 1.55 -50.33
C LEU A 243 -15.53 1.17 -48.90
N GLU A 244 -14.26 1.32 -48.55
CA GLU A 244 -13.74 1.01 -47.21
C GLU A 244 -14.28 1.98 -46.16
N PHE A 245 -14.23 3.28 -46.42
CA PHE A 245 -14.81 4.27 -45.54
C PHE A 245 -16.31 4.11 -45.39
N THR A 246 -17.02 3.83 -46.50
CA THR A 246 -18.46 3.58 -46.47
C THR A 246 -18.80 2.37 -45.59
N ASN A 247 -18.04 1.27 -45.71
CA ASN A 247 -18.22 0.09 -44.85
C ASN A 247 -18.04 0.42 -43.36
N ILE A 248 -17.07 1.27 -43.01
CA ILE A 248 -16.86 1.69 -41.62
C ILE A 248 -18.10 2.46 -41.10
N LEU A 249 -18.66 3.36 -41.91
CA LEU A 249 -19.87 4.10 -41.54
C LEU A 249 -21.06 3.15 -41.37
N ASP A 250 -21.22 2.21 -42.29
CA ASP A 250 -22.25 1.18 -42.26
C ASP A 250 -22.16 0.30 -41.01
N GLU A 251 -20.96 -0.14 -40.62
CA GLU A 251 -20.74 -0.92 -39.40
C GLU A 251 -21.18 -0.17 -38.14
N HIS A 252 -20.92 1.14 -38.07
CA HIS A 252 -21.33 1.98 -36.94
C HIS A 252 -22.85 2.15 -36.88
N VAL A 253 -23.48 2.44 -38.02
CA VAL A 253 -24.93 2.59 -38.04
C VAL A 253 -25.64 1.26 -37.77
N ALA A 254 -25.12 0.14 -38.28
CA ALA A 254 -25.67 -1.19 -38.04
C ALA A 254 -25.74 -1.56 -36.54
N ILE A 255 -24.85 -1.01 -35.71
CA ILE A 255 -24.91 -1.22 -34.25
C ILE A 255 -25.72 -0.16 -33.49
N GLY A 256 -26.27 0.83 -34.19
CA GLY A 256 -27.11 1.89 -33.62
C GLY A 256 -26.38 3.20 -33.29
N VAL A 257 -25.15 3.39 -33.73
CA VAL A 257 -24.44 4.67 -33.56
C VAL A 257 -25.05 5.72 -34.49
N GLN A 258 -25.28 6.92 -33.98
CA GLN A 258 -25.67 8.05 -34.80
C GLN A 258 -24.44 8.63 -35.47
N VAL A 259 -24.38 8.54 -36.80
CA VAL A 259 -23.20 8.91 -37.58
C VAL A 259 -23.44 10.21 -38.33
N ARG A 260 -22.47 11.13 -38.23
CA ARG A 260 -22.37 12.31 -39.09
C ARG A 260 -21.01 12.37 -39.77
N THR A 261 -20.96 12.90 -40.99
CA THR A 261 -19.73 13.15 -41.72
C THR A 261 -19.52 14.65 -41.90
N LEU A 262 -18.29 15.12 -41.73
CA LEU A 262 -17.93 16.53 -41.89
C LEU A 262 -16.83 16.65 -42.94
N MET A 263 -17.13 17.35 -44.04
CA MET A 263 -16.19 17.51 -45.16
C MET A 263 -15.20 18.65 -44.89
N PRO A 264 -13.99 18.65 -45.47
CA PRO A 264 -12.99 19.69 -45.20
C PRO A 264 -13.49 21.10 -45.54
N ASN A 265 -14.33 21.22 -46.57
CA ASN A 265 -14.90 22.48 -47.04
C ASN A 265 -15.96 23.05 -46.09
N ASP A 266 -16.57 22.21 -45.26
CA ASP A 266 -17.57 22.60 -44.27
C ASP A 266 -16.88 23.06 -42.96
N ILE A 267 -15.55 22.93 -42.86
CA ILE A 267 -14.73 23.35 -41.72
C ILE A 267 -14.04 24.68 -42.03
N MET A 268 -14.31 25.72 -41.23
CA MET A 268 -13.61 27.00 -41.32
C MET A 268 -12.08 26.79 -41.24
N ALA A 269 -11.32 27.45 -42.12
CA ALA A 269 -9.88 27.23 -42.28
C ALA A 269 -9.07 27.40 -40.97
N THR A 270 -9.50 28.28 -40.06
CA THR A 270 -8.89 28.50 -38.73
C THR A 270 -9.12 27.36 -37.75
N ARG A 271 -10.15 26.53 -37.96
CA ARG A 271 -10.48 25.38 -37.10
C ARG A 271 -9.76 24.10 -37.52
N ARG A 272 -9.32 24.00 -38.78
CA ARG A 272 -8.65 22.81 -39.35
C ARG A 272 -7.36 22.43 -38.59
N ALA A 273 -6.56 23.42 -38.19
CA ALA A 273 -5.29 23.20 -37.48
C ALA A 273 -5.42 22.70 -36.03
N THR A 274 -6.65 22.63 -35.51
CA THR A 274 -6.91 22.21 -34.12
C THR A 274 -7.62 20.87 -34.03
N LEU A 275 -7.95 20.23 -35.17
CA LEU A 275 -8.71 18.99 -35.19
C LEU A 275 -7.88 17.85 -34.58
N PHE A 276 -8.44 17.19 -33.58
CA PHE A 276 -7.88 15.99 -32.97
C PHE A 276 -9.00 15.01 -32.61
N ASP A 277 -8.64 13.74 -32.46
CA ASP A 277 -9.56 12.68 -32.08
C ASP A 277 -9.78 12.69 -30.57
N PHE A 278 -11.04 12.83 -30.18
CA PHE A 278 -11.45 12.74 -28.79
C PHE A 278 -12.82 12.09 -28.65
N ILE A 279 -13.06 11.54 -27.47
CA ILE A 279 -14.33 10.94 -27.07
C ILE A 279 -14.71 11.57 -25.74
N VAL A 280 -15.97 11.97 -25.55
CA VAL A 280 -16.53 12.42 -24.28
C VAL A 280 -17.50 11.34 -23.79
N PHE A 281 -17.30 10.89 -22.56
CA PHE A 281 -18.15 9.91 -21.87
C PHE A 281 -18.98 10.62 -20.81
N ASP A 282 -20.30 10.45 -20.87
CA ASP A 282 -21.31 10.96 -19.93
C ASP A 282 -21.17 12.46 -19.61
N GLY A 283 -20.54 13.24 -20.50
CA GLY A 283 -20.28 14.67 -20.29
C GLY A 283 -19.30 15.00 -19.15
N VAL A 284 -18.58 14.02 -18.60
CA VAL A 284 -17.73 14.21 -17.40
C VAL A 284 -16.26 13.86 -17.61
N LEU A 285 -15.94 13.03 -18.60
CA LEU A 285 -14.59 12.59 -18.87
C LEU A 285 -14.35 12.57 -20.37
N SER A 286 -13.15 12.94 -20.80
CA SER A 286 -12.81 12.84 -22.21
C SER A 286 -11.47 12.16 -22.47
N TYR A 287 -11.51 11.15 -23.34
CA TYR A 287 -10.37 10.44 -23.86
C TYR A 287 -9.87 11.14 -25.13
N GLN A 288 -8.57 11.40 -25.24
CA GLN A 288 -7.92 11.95 -26.42
C GLN A 288 -6.76 11.06 -26.82
N ALA A 289 -6.65 10.74 -28.11
CA ALA A 289 -5.46 10.11 -28.68
C ALA A 289 -4.69 11.12 -29.53
N THR A 290 -3.39 11.26 -29.28
CA THR A 290 -2.50 12.14 -30.04
C THR A 290 -1.47 11.31 -30.79
N THR A 291 -1.43 11.47 -32.12
CA THR A 291 -0.43 10.86 -33.00
C THR A 291 0.71 11.84 -33.26
N ALA A 292 1.97 11.40 -33.22
CA ALA A 292 3.07 12.25 -33.68
C ALA A 292 3.11 12.29 -35.21
N SER A 293 3.11 13.50 -35.77
CA SER A 293 3.43 13.73 -37.17
C SER A 293 4.93 13.47 -37.38
N ARG A 294 5.30 12.57 -38.30
CA ARG A 294 6.71 12.30 -38.62
C ARG A 294 7.13 13.10 -39.85
N VAL A 295 8.24 13.82 -39.71
CA VAL A 295 8.95 14.60 -40.75
C VAL A 295 9.60 13.71 -41.84
N ALA A 296 9.30 12.40 -41.89
CA ALA A 296 9.84 11.49 -42.90
C ALA A 296 8.74 10.58 -43.45
N GLU A 297 8.41 10.79 -44.72
CA GLU A 297 7.57 9.91 -45.51
C GLU A 297 8.07 8.46 -45.39
N GLN A 298 7.15 7.50 -45.19
CA GLN A 298 7.33 6.03 -45.22
C GLN A 298 7.42 5.24 -43.88
N GLY A 299 7.00 5.80 -42.74
CA GLY A 299 6.86 5.03 -41.49
C GLY A 299 5.40 4.90 -41.02
N ARG A 300 5.00 3.72 -40.51
CA ARG A 300 3.71 3.55 -39.80
C ARG A 300 3.63 4.59 -38.65
N PRO A 301 2.52 5.30 -38.48
CA PRO A 301 2.32 6.24 -37.38
C PRO A 301 2.18 5.44 -36.09
N ILE A 302 2.73 5.96 -35.00
CA ILE A 302 2.63 5.39 -33.66
C ILE A 302 1.80 6.38 -32.85
N ILE A 303 0.71 5.93 -32.22
CA ILE A 303 0.02 6.75 -31.21
C ILE A 303 1.05 7.08 -30.14
N VAL A 304 1.33 8.37 -29.95
CA VAL A 304 2.41 8.80 -29.06
C VAL A 304 1.88 9.02 -27.67
N THR A 305 0.67 9.55 -27.52
CA THR A 305 0.06 9.74 -26.19
C THR A 305 -1.45 9.53 -26.20
N SER A 306 -1.95 8.90 -25.15
CA SER A 306 -3.37 8.87 -24.79
C SER A 306 -3.57 9.70 -23.54
N THR A 307 -4.57 10.60 -23.53
CA THR A 307 -4.84 11.48 -22.41
C THR A 307 -6.29 11.37 -21.96
N LEU A 308 -6.50 11.10 -20.68
CA LEU A 308 -7.78 11.30 -20.00
C LEU A 308 -7.83 12.71 -19.45
N VAL A 309 -8.87 13.44 -19.85
CA VAL A 309 -9.14 14.78 -19.33
C VAL A 309 -10.37 14.72 -18.47
N SER A 310 -10.17 15.03 -17.20
CA SER A 310 -11.21 15.05 -16.17
C SER A 310 -11.48 16.46 -15.64
N ASN A 311 -10.63 17.42 -16.00
CA ASN A 311 -10.84 18.83 -15.63
C ASN A 311 -12.18 19.35 -16.21
N PRO A 312 -13.13 19.82 -15.37
CA PRO A 312 -14.47 20.18 -15.84
C PRO A 312 -14.51 21.28 -16.90
N THR A 313 -13.61 22.27 -16.81
CA THR A 313 -13.52 23.36 -17.80
C THR A 313 -13.12 22.80 -19.15
N ARG A 314 -12.07 21.96 -19.20
CA ARG A 314 -11.59 21.36 -20.44
C ARG A 314 -12.56 20.33 -21.02
N VAL A 315 -13.28 19.60 -20.17
CA VAL A 315 -14.36 18.70 -20.61
C VAL A 315 -15.49 19.52 -21.25
N THR A 316 -15.88 20.64 -20.65
CA THR A 316 -16.88 21.56 -21.21
C THR A 316 -16.45 22.10 -22.58
N GLU A 317 -15.20 22.53 -22.72
CA GLU A 317 -14.65 22.96 -24.02
C GLU A 317 -14.75 21.85 -25.09
N ARG A 318 -14.56 20.58 -24.71
CA ARG A 318 -14.70 19.44 -25.62
C ARG A 318 -16.15 19.12 -25.96
N ILE A 319 -17.07 19.28 -25.02
CA ILE A 319 -18.51 19.13 -25.26
C ILE A 319 -18.98 20.20 -26.26
N ASP A 320 -18.65 21.46 -26.01
CA ASP A 320 -19.02 22.58 -26.89
C ASP A 320 -18.45 22.38 -28.29
N ARG A 321 -17.21 21.93 -28.36
CA ARG A 321 -16.56 21.58 -29.62
C ARG A 321 -17.26 20.43 -30.34
N PHE A 322 -17.62 19.36 -29.63
CA PHE A 322 -18.34 18.25 -30.23
C PHE A 322 -19.70 18.71 -30.76
N HIS A 323 -20.45 19.51 -30.00
CA HIS A 323 -21.73 20.05 -30.45
C HIS A 323 -21.61 20.93 -31.69
N ASP A 324 -20.57 21.76 -31.79
CA ASP A 324 -20.28 22.53 -33.00
C ASP A 324 -20.00 21.61 -34.20
N LEU A 325 -19.14 20.61 -34.05
CA LEU A 325 -18.85 19.65 -35.11
C LEU A 325 -20.09 18.83 -35.51
N TRP A 326 -20.88 18.41 -34.53
CA TRP A 326 -22.12 17.66 -34.73
C TRP A 326 -23.13 18.48 -35.51
N ALA A 327 -23.37 19.74 -35.12
CA ALA A 327 -24.33 20.62 -35.77
C ALA A 327 -23.98 20.90 -37.25
N ASN A 328 -22.69 20.98 -37.57
CA ASN A 328 -22.21 21.21 -38.94
C ASN A 328 -22.06 19.91 -39.76
N GLY A 329 -22.02 18.74 -39.12
CA GLY A 329 -21.92 17.45 -39.78
C GLY A 329 -23.19 17.05 -40.52
N LYS A 330 -23.04 16.39 -41.66
CA LYS A 330 -24.15 15.82 -42.45
C LYS A 330 -24.52 14.45 -41.90
N PRO A 331 -25.80 14.18 -41.57
CA PRO A 331 -26.25 12.85 -41.16
C PRO A 331 -25.94 11.79 -42.22
N TYR A 332 -25.39 10.65 -41.77
CA TYR A 332 -25.28 9.47 -42.60
C TYR A 332 -26.56 8.63 -42.43
N PRO A 333 -27.22 8.22 -43.52
CA PRO A 333 -28.52 7.57 -43.44
C PRO A 333 -28.41 6.18 -42.79
N PRO A 334 -29.44 5.72 -42.05
CA PRO A 334 -29.48 4.35 -41.57
C PRO A 334 -29.63 3.36 -42.71
N ILE A 335 -28.99 2.19 -42.56
CA ILE A 335 -29.18 1.05 -43.45
C ILE A 335 -30.63 0.60 -43.28
N GLY A 336 -31.41 0.68 -44.37
CA GLY A 336 -32.81 0.24 -44.42
C GLY A 336 -32.97 -1.27 -44.57
#